data_AF-A0A5M8PIZ0-F1
#
_entry.id   AF-A0A5M8PIZ0-F1
#
_cell.length_a   1.000
_cell.length_b   1.000
_cell.length_c   1.000
_cell.angle_alpha   90.00
_cell.angle_beta   90.00
_cell.angle_gamma   90.00
#
_symmetry.space_group_name_H-M   'P 1'
#
loop_
_entity.id
_entity.type
_entity.pdbx_description
1 polymer ?
#
loop_
_entity_poly.entity_id
_entity_poly.type
_entity_poly.pdbx_seq_one_letter_code
_entity_poly.pdbx_strand_id
1 'polypeptide(L)'
;MRLRILTAFAALAQSIAIGGATPVGIGQPIAARSRVCDNAPSTVAGTMLHGVAANLKLHKRVKNILWCCEGTQTFITFAVTHHIDPGPLWHILHDAYANLISVIQEQGDGVMFGGSYNWPPGAPILRIMNANNHQTSWGVMASAIYALADWMHTESFFGGGTFNIYDGPNQVGTGTLVGI
;
A
#
# COMPACT_ATOMS: atom_id res chain seq x y z
N MET A 1 -14.23 -72.82 33.12
CA MET A 1 -13.64 -72.05 34.24
C MET A 1 -12.45 -71.29 33.70
N ARG A 2 -12.34 -70.01 34.08
CA ARG A 2 -11.62 -68.91 33.41
C ARG A 2 -10.11 -69.15 33.20
N LEU A 3 -9.60 -68.80 32.01
CA LEU A 3 -8.18 -68.44 31.82
C LEU A 3 -8.11 -67.11 31.04
N ARG A 4 -7.77 -66.04 31.77
CA ARG A 4 -7.40 -64.73 31.20
C ARG A 4 -5.87 -64.67 31.19
N ILE A 5 -5.26 -64.50 30.04
CA ILE A 5 -3.85 -64.10 29.90
C ILE A 5 -3.84 -62.82 29.08
N LEU A 6 -3.97 -61.70 29.80
CA LEU A 6 -3.61 -60.36 29.36
C LEU A 6 -2.16 -60.15 29.81
N THR A 7 -1.22 -59.91 28.89
CA THR A 7 -0.15 -58.90 29.06
C THR A 7 0.76 -58.81 27.83
N ALA A 8 0.95 -57.55 27.42
CA ALA A 8 2.21 -56.96 26.96
C ALA A 8 2.72 -57.28 25.54
N PHE A 9 2.18 -56.59 24.51
CA PHE A 9 2.98 -56.05 23.39
C PHE A 9 2.28 -54.84 22.77
N ALA A 10 2.44 -53.66 23.39
CA ALA A 10 2.18 -52.37 22.76
C ALA A 10 3.30 -51.40 23.17
N ALA A 11 4.53 -51.78 22.81
CA ALA A 11 5.71 -50.96 23.01
C ALA A 11 5.94 -50.06 21.79
N LEU A 12 5.95 -48.76 22.06
CA LEU A 12 6.63 -47.68 21.34
C LEU A 12 6.44 -47.58 19.81
N ALA A 13 5.47 -46.77 19.43
CA ALA A 13 5.56 -45.94 18.22
C ALA A 13 5.27 -44.47 18.59
N GLN A 14 6.02 -43.93 19.55
CA GLN A 14 6.09 -42.48 19.80
C GLN A 14 7.48 -41.98 19.40
N SER A 15 7.80 -42.09 18.12
CA SER A 15 9.02 -41.51 17.57
C SER A 15 8.75 -40.07 17.16
N ILE A 16 8.97 -39.17 18.13
CA ILE A 16 9.65 -37.88 18.03
C ILE A 16 9.56 -37.23 16.64
N ALA A 17 8.57 -36.36 16.45
CA ALA A 17 8.70 -35.29 15.46
C ALA A 17 9.78 -34.32 15.98
N ILE A 18 11.05 -34.61 15.69
CA ILE A 18 12.12 -33.62 15.84
C ILE A 18 11.80 -32.57 14.78
N GLY A 19 11.13 -31.50 15.20
CA GLY A 19 11.00 -30.28 14.42
C GLY A 19 12.41 -29.80 14.12
N GLY A 20 12.91 -30.13 12.93
CA GLY A 20 14.17 -29.63 12.41
C GLY A 20 14.03 -28.14 12.16
N ALA A 21 14.13 -27.34 13.21
CA ALA A 21 14.46 -25.94 13.10
C ALA A 21 15.91 -25.88 12.62
N THR A 22 16.09 -25.98 11.30
CA THR A 22 17.39 -25.70 10.69
C THR A 22 17.67 -24.22 10.93
N PRO A 23 18.81 -23.86 11.55
CA PRO A 23 19.18 -22.46 11.64
C PRO A 23 19.29 -21.93 10.20
N VAL A 24 18.57 -20.85 9.91
CA VAL A 24 18.73 -20.12 8.65
C VAL A 24 20.22 -19.85 8.50
N GLY A 25 20.82 -20.37 7.42
CA GLY A 25 22.25 -20.28 7.19
C GLY A 25 22.73 -18.84 7.36
N ILE A 26 23.77 -18.67 8.16
CA ILE A 26 24.42 -17.38 8.41
C ILE A 26 24.83 -16.84 7.03
N GLY A 27 24.14 -15.81 6.53
CA GLY A 27 24.39 -15.21 5.21
C GLY A 27 23.28 -15.36 4.16
N GLN A 28 22.17 -16.05 4.44
CA GLN A 28 20.99 -15.96 3.58
C GLN A 28 20.28 -14.62 3.85
N PRO A 29 20.08 -13.75 2.85
CA PRO A 29 19.32 -12.54 3.04
C PRO A 29 17.90 -12.91 3.48
N ILE A 30 17.48 -12.40 4.64
CA ILE A 30 16.10 -12.53 5.10
C ILE A 30 15.24 -11.89 4.02
N ALA A 31 14.42 -12.69 3.32
CA ALA A 31 13.47 -12.16 2.36
C ALA A 31 12.65 -11.06 3.05
N ALA A 32 12.58 -9.88 2.42
CA ALA A 32 11.81 -8.77 2.96
C ALA A 32 10.37 -9.25 3.19
N ARG A 33 9.86 -9.03 4.42
CA ARG A 33 8.47 -9.40 4.73
C ARG A 33 7.56 -8.60 3.81
N SER A 34 6.61 -9.30 3.18
CA SER A 34 5.54 -8.63 2.44
C SER A 34 4.84 -7.65 3.38
N ARG A 35 4.61 -6.43 2.89
CA ARG A 35 3.82 -5.44 3.61
C ARG A 35 2.37 -5.63 3.22
N VAL A 36 1.45 -5.43 4.17
CA VAL A 36 0.01 -5.48 3.93
C VAL A 36 -0.56 -4.08 3.88
N CYS A 37 -1.66 -3.92 3.14
CA CYS A 37 -2.38 -2.65 3.03
C CYS A 37 -3.03 -2.27 4.36
N ASP A 38 -2.90 -1.02 4.80
CA ASP A 38 -3.56 -0.56 6.03
C ASP A 38 -5.09 -0.63 5.87
N ASN A 39 -5.63 -0.30 4.69
CA ASN A 39 -7.06 -0.41 4.35
C ASN A 39 -7.54 -1.82 4.00
N ALA A 40 -6.63 -2.79 3.88
CA ALA A 40 -6.94 -4.19 3.61
C ALA A 40 -5.84 -5.11 4.20
N PRO A 41 -5.85 -5.39 5.52
CA PRO A 41 -4.82 -6.15 6.22
C PRO A 41 -4.66 -7.60 5.75
N SER A 42 -5.63 -8.14 5.02
CA SER A 42 -5.54 -9.45 4.35
C SER A 42 -4.91 -9.38 2.96
N THR A 43 -4.65 -8.17 2.44
CA THR A 43 -4.14 -7.93 1.10
C THR A 43 -2.68 -7.50 1.16
N VAL A 44 -1.84 -8.20 0.40
CA VAL A 44 -0.43 -7.85 0.24
C VAL A 44 -0.32 -6.62 -0.66
N ALA A 45 0.44 -5.61 -0.24
CA ALA A 45 0.70 -4.41 -1.02
C ALA A 45 1.28 -4.76 -2.39
N GLY A 46 0.76 -4.14 -3.46
CA GLY A 46 1.16 -4.44 -4.83
C GLY A 46 0.42 -5.65 -5.45
N THR A 47 -0.52 -6.25 -4.74
CA THR A 47 -1.47 -7.23 -5.32
C THR A 47 -2.81 -6.56 -5.61
N MET A 48 -3.59 -7.15 -6.52
CA MET A 48 -4.89 -6.60 -6.91
C MET A 48 -5.84 -6.58 -5.72
N LEU A 49 -6.29 -5.39 -5.32
CA LEU A 49 -7.28 -5.24 -4.25
C LEU A 49 -8.70 -5.43 -4.82
N HIS A 50 -9.34 -6.54 -4.45
CA HIS A 50 -10.72 -6.85 -4.79
C HIS A 50 -11.65 -6.49 -3.62
N GLY A 51 -12.16 -5.25 -3.59
CA GLY A 51 -13.05 -4.80 -2.53
C GLY A 51 -12.32 -4.16 -1.35
N VAL A 52 -12.87 -3.09 -0.81
CA VAL A 52 -12.47 -2.57 0.51
C VAL A 52 -13.03 -3.49 1.59
N ALA A 53 -12.21 -3.84 2.57
CA ALA A 53 -12.68 -4.56 3.74
C ALA A 53 -13.60 -3.65 4.57
N ALA A 54 -14.92 -3.78 4.37
CA ALA A 54 -15.92 -3.08 5.14
C ALA A 54 -15.75 -3.39 6.64
N ASN A 55 -15.51 -2.36 7.45
CA ASN A 55 -15.49 -2.39 8.92
C ASN A 55 -14.19 -2.83 9.62
N LEU A 56 -13.02 -2.53 9.07
CA LEU A 56 -11.81 -2.59 9.89
C LEU A 56 -11.65 -1.31 10.71
N LYS A 57 -11.59 -1.47 12.03
CA LYS A 57 -11.08 -0.42 12.91
C LYS A 57 -9.61 -0.21 12.55
N LEU A 58 -9.34 0.82 11.74
CA LEU A 58 -7.97 1.13 11.36
C LEU A 58 -7.15 1.42 12.62
N HIS A 59 -5.94 0.86 12.69
CA HIS A 59 -5.00 1.24 13.72
C HIS A 59 -4.51 2.66 13.42
N LYS A 60 -4.60 3.56 14.41
CA LYS A 60 -4.16 4.98 14.38
C LYS A 60 -2.64 5.15 14.18
N ARG A 61 -2.05 4.56 13.13
CA ARG A 61 -0.70 4.92 12.70
C ARG A 61 -0.82 6.08 11.73
N VAL A 62 -0.65 7.30 12.26
CA VAL A 62 -0.62 8.52 11.44
C VAL A 62 0.75 8.73 10.78
N LYS A 63 1.71 7.83 11.03
CA LYS A 63 3.08 7.91 10.50
C LYS A 63 3.39 6.68 9.65
N ASN A 64 3.90 6.91 8.44
CA ASN A 64 4.33 5.89 7.48
C ASN A 64 3.22 4.94 7.06
N ILE A 65 2.17 5.52 6.49
CA ILE A 65 0.95 4.83 6.08
C ILE A 65 1.20 4.07 4.80
N LEU A 66 0.60 2.90 4.64
CA LEU A 66 0.59 2.13 3.41
C LEU A 66 -0.86 1.92 2.98
N TRP A 67 -1.27 2.59 1.89
CA TRP A 67 -2.66 2.57 1.43
C TRP A 67 -2.76 2.05 0.01
N CYS A 68 -3.61 1.06 -0.22
CA CYS A 68 -3.77 0.42 -1.51
C CYS A 68 -4.99 0.95 -2.26
N CYS A 69 -4.85 1.20 -3.55
CA CYS A 69 -5.96 1.64 -4.40
C CYS A 69 -6.80 0.43 -4.82
N GLU A 70 -8.10 0.48 -4.56
CA GLU A 70 -9.05 -0.55 -4.97
C GLU A 70 -9.02 -0.77 -6.49
N GLY A 71 -9.17 -2.02 -6.93
CA GLY A 71 -9.24 -2.38 -8.34
C GLY A 71 -7.92 -2.23 -9.09
N THR A 72 -6.80 -2.06 -8.39
CA THR A 72 -5.47 -1.92 -9.00
C THR A 72 -4.39 -2.64 -8.19
N GLN A 73 -3.17 -2.70 -8.74
CA GLN A 73 -1.95 -3.07 -8.01
C GLN A 73 -1.23 -1.84 -7.44
N THR A 74 -1.80 -0.64 -7.61
CA THR A 74 -1.20 0.62 -7.18
C THR A 74 -1.38 0.81 -5.67
N PHE A 75 -0.32 1.21 -4.98
CA PHE A 75 -0.40 1.64 -3.59
C PHE A 75 0.57 2.79 -3.31
N ILE A 76 0.31 3.50 -2.23
CA ILE A 76 1.19 4.56 -1.75
C ILE A 76 1.79 4.22 -0.39
N THR A 77 2.96 4.79 -0.12
CA THR A 77 3.41 4.97 1.25
C THR A 77 3.44 6.46 1.59
N PHE A 78 2.75 6.90 2.65
CA PHE A 78 2.67 8.32 2.99
C PHE A 78 3.33 8.64 4.34
N ALA A 79 4.27 9.58 4.32
CA ALA A 79 4.92 10.13 5.49
C ALA A 79 4.34 11.52 5.80
N VAL A 80 3.37 11.54 6.71
CA VAL A 80 2.74 12.76 7.21
C VAL A 80 3.75 13.58 8.01
N THR A 81 3.81 14.88 7.73
CA THR A 81 4.71 15.84 8.39
C THR A 81 3.97 16.92 9.18
N HIS A 82 2.81 17.37 8.70
CA HIS A 82 2.00 18.41 9.35
C HIS A 82 0.52 18.23 8.99
N HIS A 83 -0.36 18.84 9.79
CA HIS A 83 -1.79 18.92 9.51
C HIS A 83 -2.08 20.06 8.52
N ILE A 84 -3.06 19.88 7.64
CA ILE A 84 -3.53 20.89 6.67
C ILE A 84 -5.05 21.02 6.80
N ASP A 85 -5.60 22.21 6.54
CA ASP A 85 -7.05 22.37 6.46
C ASP A 85 -7.67 21.43 5.40
N PRO A 86 -8.72 20.67 5.74
CA PRO A 86 -9.32 19.70 4.82
C PRO A 86 -9.85 20.31 3.52
N GLY A 87 -10.39 21.53 3.56
CA GLY A 87 -11.12 22.12 2.44
C GLY A 87 -10.24 22.32 1.21
N PRO A 88 -9.19 23.16 1.29
CA PRO A 88 -8.26 23.38 0.19
C PRO A 88 -7.63 22.08 -0.28
N LEU A 89 -7.24 21.20 0.64
CA LEU A 89 -6.55 19.96 0.29
C LEU A 89 -7.45 19.01 -0.51
N TRP A 90 -8.71 18.85 -0.09
CA TRP A 90 -9.68 18.02 -0.80
C TRP A 90 -9.92 18.50 -2.23
N HIS A 91 -10.09 19.81 -2.42
CA HIS A 91 -10.28 20.39 -3.75
C HIS A 91 -9.12 20.07 -4.70
N ILE A 92 -7.88 20.20 -4.24
CA ILE A 92 -6.72 19.98 -5.11
C ILE A 92 -6.58 18.51 -5.48
N LEU A 93 -6.77 17.59 -4.54
CA LEU A 93 -6.70 16.15 -4.82
C LEU A 93 -7.83 15.72 -5.77
N HIS A 94 -9.04 16.21 -5.56
CA HIS A 94 -10.19 15.94 -6.43
C HIS A 94 -9.98 16.48 -7.84
N ASP A 95 -9.55 17.74 -7.97
CA ASP A 95 -9.38 18.39 -9.27
C ASP A 95 -8.19 17.79 -10.03
N ALA A 96 -7.11 17.42 -9.33
CA ALA A 96 -5.98 16.71 -9.93
C ALA A 96 -6.41 15.35 -10.49
N TYR A 97 -7.16 14.58 -9.69
CA TYR A 97 -7.71 13.30 -10.12
C TYR A 97 -8.62 13.46 -11.35
N ALA A 98 -9.57 14.41 -11.30
CA ALA A 98 -10.48 14.67 -12.42
C ALA A 98 -9.73 15.07 -13.70
N ASN A 99 -8.68 15.88 -13.58
CA ASN A 99 -7.82 16.25 -14.69
C ASN A 99 -7.11 15.04 -15.31
N LEU A 100 -6.53 14.16 -14.48
CA LEU A 100 -5.87 12.95 -14.97
C LEU A 100 -6.84 11.99 -15.66
N ILE A 101 -8.05 11.85 -15.13
CA ILE A 101 -9.10 11.05 -15.77
C ILE A 101 -9.49 11.65 -17.13
N SER A 102 -9.62 12.97 -17.25
CA SER A 102 -9.86 13.64 -18.54
C SER A 102 -8.73 13.38 -19.53
N VAL A 103 -7.46 13.47 -19.10
CA VAL A 103 -6.31 13.12 -19.96
C VAL A 103 -6.39 11.67 -20.44
N ILE A 104 -6.70 10.72 -19.56
CA ILE A 104 -6.82 9.30 -19.92
C ILE A 104 -7.99 9.06 -20.88
N GLN A 105 -9.12 9.75 -20.70
CA GLN A 105 -10.28 9.62 -21.58
C GLN A 105 -10.03 10.21 -22.97
N GLU A 106 -9.30 11.31 -23.05
CA GLU A 106 -9.02 12.02 -24.30
C GLU A 106 -7.84 11.42 -25.08
N GLN A 107 -6.82 10.93 -24.38
CA GLN A 107 -5.53 10.55 -24.97
C GLN A 107 -5.16 9.07 -24.73
N GLY A 108 -5.92 8.36 -23.89
CA GLY A 108 -5.59 7.02 -23.42
C GLY A 108 -4.66 7.05 -22.20
N ASP A 109 -4.52 5.90 -21.54
CA ASP A 109 -3.47 5.73 -20.53
C ASP A 109 -2.09 5.63 -21.22
N GLY A 110 -1.09 6.20 -20.58
CA GLY A 110 0.24 6.34 -21.13
C GLY A 110 1.20 6.93 -20.11
N VAL A 111 2.47 7.03 -20.49
CA VAL A 111 3.52 7.57 -19.63
C VAL A 111 3.31 9.06 -19.40
N MET A 112 3.49 9.52 -18.15
CA MET A 112 3.56 10.93 -17.81
C MET A 112 4.71 11.60 -18.58
N PHE A 113 4.36 12.56 -19.44
CA PHE A 113 5.35 13.31 -20.21
C PHE A 113 6.19 14.23 -19.31
N GLY A 114 7.47 14.37 -19.61
CA GLY A 114 8.40 15.24 -18.85
C GLY A 114 8.79 14.72 -17.47
N GLY A 115 8.25 13.60 -17.01
CA GLY A 115 8.65 12.95 -15.76
C GLY A 115 8.22 13.66 -14.48
N SER A 116 7.42 14.71 -14.56
CA SER A 116 6.82 15.38 -13.40
C SER A 116 5.47 16.01 -13.71
N TYR A 117 4.61 16.05 -12.70
CA TYR A 117 3.29 16.65 -12.71
C TYR A 117 3.19 17.62 -11.53
N ASN A 118 2.67 18.83 -11.78
CA ASN A 118 2.46 19.86 -10.77
C ASN A 118 1.05 20.40 -10.91
N TRP A 119 0.31 20.48 -9.82
CA TRP A 119 -1.10 20.87 -9.84
C TRP A 119 -1.45 21.87 -8.75
N PRO A 120 -2.24 22.89 -9.12
CA PRO A 120 -1.90 24.06 -9.95
C PRO A 120 -0.89 25.00 -9.24
N PRO A 121 -0.45 26.13 -9.84
CA PRO A 121 0.35 27.12 -9.13
C PRO A 121 -0.47 27.76 -7.98
N GLY A 122 -0.03 27.57 -6.74
CA GLY A 122 -0.69 28.07 -5.54
C GLY A 122 -0.41 27.18 -4.33
N ALA A 123 -1.10 27.42 -3.22
CA ALA A 123 -1.07 26.52 -2.08
C ALA A 123 -2.49 26.02 -1.76
N PRO A 124 -2.67 24.76 -1.33
CA PRO A 124 -1.66 23.69 -1.24
C PRO A 124 -1.03 23.25 -2.59
N ILE A 125 0.20 22.74 -2.55
CA ILE A 125 0.96 22.27 -3.73
C ILE A 125 0.90 20.75 -3.79
N LEU A 126 0.44 20.19 -4.90
CA LEU A 126 0.64 18.79 -5.27
C LEU A 126 1.71 18.68 -6.36
N ARG A 127 2.78 17.93 -6.06
CA ARG A 127 3.85 17.62 -7.01
C ARG A 127 4.10 16.13 -7.05
N ILE A 128 4.19 15.55 -8.23
CA ILE A 128 4.51 14.14 -8.46
C ILE A 128 5.64 14.04 -9.49
N MET A 129 6.56 13.09 -9.32
CA MET A 129 7.64 12.84 -10.27
C MET A 129 8.00 11.35 -10.32
N ASN A 130 8.61 10.95 -11.44
CA ASN A 130 9.17 9.62 -11.63
C ASN A 130 10.23 9.30 -10.55
N ALA A 131 10.35 8.01 -10.19
CA ALA A 131 11.31 7.54 -9.20
C ALA A 131 12.19 6.41 -9.75
N ASN A 132 13.45 6.34 -9.33
CA ASN A 132 14.34 5.19 -9.58
C ASN A 132 14.50 4.78 -11.07
N ASN A 133 14.40 5.72 -12.02
CA ASN A 133 14.34 5.47 -13.47
C ASN A 133 13.09 4.72 -13.97
N HIS A 134 12.09 4.53 -13.11
CA HIS A 134 10.78 4.04 -13.51
C HIS A 134 9.89 5.21 -13.94
N GLN A 135 9.06 4.94 -14.95
CA GLN A 135 8.10 5.89 -15.49
C GLN A 135 6.73 5.66 -14.84
N THR A 136 6.09 6.73 -14.37
CA THR A 136 4.71 6.70 -13.88
C THR A 136 3.75 6.91 -15.07
N SER A 137 2.70 6.09 -15.18
CA SER A 137 1.61 6.33 -16.13
C SER A 137 0.55 7.27 -15.55
N TRP A 138 -0.29 7.85 -16.41
CA TRP A 138 -1.42 8.67 -15.98
C TRP A 138 -2.38 7.88 -15.08
N GLY A 139 -2.67 6.63 -15.44
CA GLY A 139 -3.50 5.72 -14.64
C GLY A 139 -2.93 5.46 -13.25
N VAL A 140 -1.64 5.11 -13.16
CA VAL A 140 -0.99 4.88 -11.86
C VAL A 140 -0.97 6.14 -11.01
N MET A 141 -0.75 7.31 -11.61
CA MET A 141 -0.81 8.59 -10.89
C MET A 141 -2.22 8.88 -10.35
N ALA A 142 -3.26 8.68 -11.18
CA ALA A 142 -4.65 8.87 -10.77
C ALA A 142 -5.01 7.93 -9.61
N SER A 143 -4.63 6.66 -9.69
CA SER A 143 -4.82 5.69 -8.61
C SER A 143 -4.08 6.07 -7.32
N ALA A 144 -2.88 6.65 -7.42
CA ALA A 144 -2.12 7.10 -6.26
C ALA A 144 -2.79 8.30 -5.57
N ILE A 145 -3.29 9.28 -6.33
CA ILE A 145 -4.03 10.43 -5.80
C ILE A 145 -5.35 9.96 -5.18
N TYR A 146 -6.05 9.05 -5.83
CA TYR A 146 -7.25 8.43 -5.30
C TYR A 146 -6.99 7.74 -3.97
N ALA A 147 -5.95 6.89 -3.88
CA ALA A 147 -5.56 6.24 -2.64
C ALA A 147 -5.21 7.23 -1.51
N LEU A 148 -4.54 8.34 -1.84
CA LEU A 148 -4.22 9.39 -0.86
C LEU A 148 -5.50 10.08 -0.34
N ALA A 149 -6.41 10.44 -1.24
CA ALA A 149 -7.68 11.08 -0.90
C ALA A 149 -8.58 10.14 -0.08
N ASP A 150 -8.67 8.88 -0.49
CA ASP A 150 -9.44 7.84 0.21
C ASP A 150 -8.94 7.63 1.64
N TRP A 151 -7.62 7.56 1.83
CA TRP A 151 -7.03 7.51 3.16
C TRP A 151 -7.40 8.72 4.01
N MET A 152 -7.21 9.95 3.51
CA MET A 152 -7.51 11.18 4.26
C MET A 152 -8.98 11.25 4.68
N HIS A 153 -9.87 10.86 3.77
CA HIS A 153 -11.30 10.82 4.01
C HIS A 153 -11.64 9.76 5.07
N THR A 154 -11.14 8.53 4.89
CA THR A 154 -11.41 7.40 5.79
C THR A 154 -10.93 7.66 7.21
N GLU A 155 -9.72 8.22 7.37
CA GLU A 155 -9.15 8.53 8.68
C GLU A 155 -9.58 9.88 9.24
N SER A 156 -10.34 10.68 8.49
CA SER A 156 -10.69 12.06 8.83
C SER A 156 -9.46 12.88 9.24
N PHE A 157 -8.33 12.65 8.56
CA PHE A 157 -7.05 13.30 8.83
C PHE A 157 -6.45 13.84 7.53
N PHE A 158 -6.26 15.16 7.51
CA PHE A 158 -5.77 15.89 6.34
C PHE A 158 -4.40 16.46 6.69
N GLY A 159 -3.38 16.06 5.92
CA GLY A 159 -2.01 16.42 6.24
C GLY A 159 -1.10 16.49 5.03
N GLY A 160 -0.04 17.28 5.18
CA GLY A 160 1.02 17.42 4.19
C GLY A 160 2.18 16.51 4.49
N GLY A 161 2.96 16.20 3.47
CA GLY A 161 4.11 15.32 3.57
C GLY A 161 4.58 14.80 2.22
N THR A 162 5.31 13.71 2.26
CA THR A 162 5.83 13.04 1.06
C THR A 162 5.26 11.64 0.95
N PHE A 163 4.94 11.22 -0.27
CA PHE A 163 4.53 9.85 -0.56
C PHE A 163 5.37 9.22 -1.66
N ASN A 164 5.47 7.89 -1.61
CA ASN A 164 5.99 7.08 -2.71
C ASN A 164 4.82 6.39 -3.40
N ILE A 165 4.93 6.21 -4.71
CA ILE A 165 3.94 5.56 -5.56
C ILE A 165 4.52 4.25 -6.07
N TYR A 166 3.80 3.16 -5.84
CA TYR A 166 4.18 1.84 -6.28
C TYR A 166 3.12 1.28 -7.24
N ASP A 167 3.58 0.60 -8.28
CA ASP A 167 2.77 -0.25 -9.16
C ASP A 167 3.30 -1.69 -9.06
N GLY A 168 2.50 -2.55 -8.43
CA GLY A 168 2.98 -3.86 -8.00
C GLY A 168 4.19 -3.72 -7.05
N PRO A 169 5.29 -4.47 -7.26
CA PRO A 169 6.46 -4.37 -6.40
C PRO A 169 7.36 -3.16 -6.71
N ASN A 170 7.09 -2.39 -7.76
CA ASN A 170 8.01 -1.37 -8.28
C ASN A 170 7.61 0.02 -7.81
N GLN A 171 8.56 0.76 -7.23
CA GLN A 171 8.36 2.18 -7.00
C GLN A 171 8.49 2.93 -8.33
N VAL A 172 7.40 3.52 -8.81
CA VAL A 172 7.37 4.24 -10.09
C VAL A 172 7.40 5.75 -9.94
N GLY A 173 7.02 6.26 -8.76
CA GLY A 173 6.96 7.69 -8.51
C GLY A 173 7.15 8.10 -7.05
N THR A 174 7.30 9.41 -6.87
CA THR A 174 7.26 10.10 -5.58
C THR A 174 6.37 11.32 -5.71
N GLY A 175 5.75 11.72 -4.61
CA GLY A 175 4.95 12.92 -4.54
C GLY A 175 5.16 13.69 -3.26
N THR A 176 4.86 14.98 -3.31
CA THR A 176 4.88 15.89 -2.18
C THR A 176 3.58 16.66 -2.16
N LEU A 177 3.06 16.83 -0.96
CA LEU A 177 1.87 17.61 -0.68
C LEU A 177 2.21 18.63 0.42
N VAL A 178 2.12 19.92 0.09
CA VAL A 178 2.49 21.01 1.01
C VAL A 178 1.31 21.93 1.20
N GLY A 179 0.86 22.11 2.44
CA GLY A 179 -0.09 23.16 2.82
C GLY A 179 0.62 24.42 3.28
N ILE A 180 -0.11 25.54 3.28
CA ILE A 180 0.31 26.81 3.91
C ILE A 180 -0.22 26.91 5.34
#